data_AF-A0A950N4B6-F1
#
_entry.id   AF-A0A950N4B6-F1
#
_cell.length_a   1.000
_cell.length_b   1.000
_cell.length_c   1.000
_cell.angle_alpha   90.00
_cell.angle_beta   90.00
_cell.angle_gamma   90.00
#
_symmetry.space_group_name_H-M   'P 1'
#
loop_
_entity.id
_entity.type
_entity.pdbx_description
1 polymer ?
#
loop_
_entity_poly.entity_id
_entity_poly.type
_entity_poly.pdbx_seq_one_letter_code
_entity_poly.pdbx_strand_id
1 'polypeptide(L)'
;MLLGVRRQDWRGRRQGALELGRKLAGRGEVAYWVDSPRSGLRADKSVDQRSYARERTPLRSAKVLDGSYRFVCHSRICDRSRDGLRLALAHDIALPRRLAVHLDETSEVREAEVVWRRGPTIGIRLRSAAPAETLRLCDRYALRERYYAIPG
;
A
#
# COMPACT_ATOMS: atom_id res chain seq x y z
N MET A 1 2.95 17.00 21.31
CA MET A 1 3.20 17.50 19.94
C MET A 1 4.69 17.29 19.66
N LEU A 2 5.07 16.22 18.95
CA LEU A 2 6.47 15.86 18.70
C LEU A 2 7.01 16.66 17.51
N LEU A 3 7.87 17.65 17.78
CA LEU A 3 8.57 18.43 16.75
C LEU A 3 9.74 17.61 16.20
N GLY A 4 9.54 16.97 15.05
CA GLY A 4 10.60 16.23 14.36
C GLY A 4 11.52 17.15 13.57
N VAL A 5 12.83 17.00 13.75
CA VAL A 5 13.85 17.75 13.00
C VAL A 5 14.19 16.99 11.70
N ARG A 6 13.81 17.56 10.54
CA ARG A 6 14.11 16.99 9.21
C ARG A 6 15.52 17.39 8.76
N ARG A 7 16.43 16.43 8.55
CA ARG A 7 17.77 16.68 7.94
C ARG A 7 18.06 15.73 6.77
N GLN A 8 18.76 16.24 5.75
CA GLN A 8 18.90 15.60 4.42
C GLN A 8 20.26 14.89 4.20
N ASP A 9 21.20 14.99 5.14
CA ASP A 9 22.64 14.73 4.96
C ASP A 9 23.12 13.35 5.45
N TRP A 10 22.23 12.46 5.92
CA TRP A 10 22.65 11.26 6.67
C TRP A 10 22.95 10.00 5.85
N ARG A 11 22.72 10.01 4.53
CA ARG A 11 22.99 8.85 3.66
C ARG A 11 24.47 8.41 3.69
N GLY A 12 25.41 9.29 4.06
CA GLY A 12 26.84 9.00 4.09
C GLY A 12 27.44 8.69 5.47
N ARG A 13 26.72 8.84 6.59
CA ARG A 13 27.26 8.73 7.96
C ARG A 13 26.34 7.94 8.89
N ARG A 14 26.12 6.68 8.57
CA ARG A 14 25.17 5.78 9.27
C ARG A 14 25.41 5.67 10.78
N GLN A 15 26.67 5.58 11.22
CA GLN A 15 26.99 5.52 12.66
C GLN A 15 26.62 6.81 13.39
N GLY A 16 26.94 7.98 12.82
CA GLY A 16 26.58 9.28 13.42
C GLY A 16 25.06 9.51 13.51
N ALA A 17 24.30 9.02 12.53
CA ALA A 17 22.83 9.09 12.55
C ALA A 17 22.21 8.25 13.68
N LEU A 18 22.79 7.07 13.98
CA LEU A 18 22.34 6.20 15.05
C LEU A 18 22.66 6.78 16.43
N GLU A 19 23.87 7.32 16.62
CA GLU A 19 24.26 7.96 17.89
C GLU A 19 23.43 9.20 18.19
N LEU A 20 23.18 10.04 17.18
CA LEU A 20 22.33 11.20 17.33
C LEU A 20 20.87 10.81 17.58
N GLY A 21 20.36 9.80 16.87
CA GLY A 21 19.02 9.25 17.11
C GLY A 21 18.84 8.77 18.55
N ARG A 22 19.84 8.11 19.14
CA ARG A 22 19.85 7.71 20.55
C ARG A 22 19.83 8.92 21.50
N LYS A 23 20.61 9.98 21.21
CA LYS A 23 20.62 11.21 22.01
C LYS A 23 19.28 11.96 21.96
N LEU A 24 18.65 12.01 20.79
CA LEU A 24 17.34 12.65 20.60
C LEU A 24 16.23 11.86 21.30
N ALA A 25 16.26 10.52 21.20
CA ALA A 25 15.30 9.65 21.90
C ALA A 25 15.36 9.85 23.43
N GLY A 26 16.54 10.07 23.99
CA GLY A 26 16.72 10.40 25.42
C GLY A 26 16.07 11.73 25.86
N ARG A 27 15.71 12.60 24.91
CA ARG A 27 14.99 13.87 25.16
C ARG A 27 13.51 13.80 24.74
N GLY A 28 13.03 12.61 24.35
CA GLY A 28 11.70 12.43 23.80
C GLY A 28 11.55 12.97 22.37
N GLU A 29 12.64 13.18 21.64
CA GLU A 29 12.62 13.69 20.26
C GLU A 29 12.89 12.56 19.26
N VAL A 30 12.27 12.64 18.08
CA VAL A 30 12.43 11.64 17.00
C VAL A 30 13.01 12.34 15.76
N ALA A 31 14.12 11.81 15.26
CA ALA A 31 14.64 12.19 13.95
C ALA A 31 14.26 11.17 12.89
N TYR A 32 13.82 11.66 11.74
CA TYR A 32 13.54 10.84 10.56
C TYR A 32 14.18 11.50 9.34
N TRP A 33 14.57 10.69 8.36
CA TRP A 33 14.93 11.18 7.03
C TRP A 33 14.03 10.52 5.99
N VAL A 34 13.75 11.27 4.93
CA VAL A 34 12.93 10.79 3.82
C VAL A 34 13.88 10.31 2.74
N ASP A 35 13.81 9.01 2.43
CA ASP A 35 14.56 8.44 1.33
C ASP A 35 13.85 8.77 0.01
N SER A 36 14.29 9.82 -0.68
CA SER A 36 13.82 10.06 -2.06
C SER A 36 14.26 8.87 -2.91
N PRO A 37 13.34 8.20 -3.63
CA PRO A 37 13.70 7.00 -4.38
C PRO A 37 14.81 7.35 -5.37
N ARG A 38 15.87 6.54 -5.39
CA ARG A 38 16.88 6.60 -6.45
C ARG A 38 16.14 6.55 -7.78
N SER A 39 16.18 7.63 -8.54
CA SER A 39 15.74 7.68 -9.93
C SER A 39 16.74 6.86 -10.78
N GLY A 40 16.78 5.56 -10.54
CA GLY A 40 17.45 4.60 -11.41
C GLY A 40 16.54 4.31 -12.58
N LEU A 41 16.50 5.24 -13.54
CA LEU A 41 16.00 4.98 -14.88
C LEU A 41 16.85 3.86 -15.49
N ARG A 42 16.32 2.63 -15.54
CA ARG A 42 16.48 1.84 -16.75
C ARG A 42 15.34 2.26 -17.65
N ALA A 43 15.62 3.28 -18.47
CA ALA A 43 14.77 3.66 -19.58
C ALA A 43 14.86 2.54 -20.63
N ASP A 44 14.12 1.47 -20.41
CA ASP A 44 13.77 0.60 -21.51
C ASP A 44 12.69 1.34 -22.32
N LYS A 45 12.99 1.67 -23.57
CA LYS A 45 12.08 2.36 -24.51
C LYS A 45 10.95 1.40 -24.92
N SER A 46 10.16 0.92 -23.96
CA SER A 46 8.87 0.32 -24.29
C SER A 46 7.85 1.45 -24.37
N VAL A 47 7.25 1.63 -25.55
CA VAL A 47 6.09 2.50 -25.74
C VAL A 47 5.10 2.25 -24.61
N ASP A 48 4.80 3.29 -23.82
CA ASP A 48 3.92 3.16 -22.65
C ASP A 48 2.50 2.87 -23.13
N GLN A 49 2.09 1.59 -23.09
CA GLN A 49 0.75 1.14 -23.53
C GLN A 49 -0.34 1.46 -22.50
N ARG A 50 -0.03 2.19 -21.43
CA ARG A 50 -0.98 2.47 -20.35
C ARG A 50 -1.89 3.62 -20.72
N SER A 51 -3.18 3.43 -20.52
CA SER A 51 -4.19 4.47 -20.74
C SER A 51 -4.19 5.58 -19.69
N TYR A 52 -3.54 5.38 -18.54
CA TYR A 52 -3.50 6.34 -17.43
C TYR A 52 -2.15 6.36 -16.70
N ALA A 53 -1.75 7.55 -16.27
CA ALA A 53 -0.62 7.76 -15.38
C ALA A 53 -0.86 7.11 -14.01
N ARG A 54 0.22 6.74 -13.31
CA ARG A 54 0.16 6.12 -11.97
C ARG A 54 0.82 7.02 -10.93
N GLU A 55 0.12 7.22 -9.82
CA GLU A 55 0.66 7.89 -8.65
C GLU A 55 1.14 6.86 -7.63
N ARG A 56 2.37 7.02 -7.14
CA ARG A 56 2.90 6.23 -6.03
C ARG A 56 2.27 6.70 -4.73
N THR A 57 1.56 5.81 -4.05
CA THR A 57 0.87 6.10 -2.79
C THR A 57 1.39 5.18 -1.68
N PRO A 58 2.64 5.39 -1.20
CA PRO A 58 3.12 4.63 -0.06
C PRO A 58 2.21 4.91 1.15
N LEU A 59 1.91 3.86 1.94
CA LEU A 59 1.08 3.87 3.16
C LEU A 59 -0.43 3.64 2.99
N ARG A 60 -0.93 3.42 1.77
CA ARG A 60 -2.32 2.97 1.59
C ARG A 60 -2.41 1.45 1.63
N SER A 61 -3.35 0.90 2.37
CA SER A 61 -3.62 -0.54 2.43
C SER A 61 -4.86 -0.90 1.62
N ALA A 62 -4.98 -2.18 1.30
CA ALA A 62 -6.18 -2.77 0.75
C ALA A 62 -6.30 -4.21 1.25
N LYS A 63 -7.51 -4.72 1.34
CA LYS A 63 -7.76 -6.13 1.67
C LYS A 63 -8.25 -6.85 0.42
N VAL A 64 -7.61 -7.96 0.10
CA VAL A 64 -8.03 -8.84 -0.99
C VAL A 64 -9.11 -9.77 -0.49
N LEU A 65 -10.18 -9.88 -1.27
CA LEU A 65 -11.33 -10.72 -1.01
C LEU A 65 -11.50 -11.74 -2.15
N ASP A 66 -12.10 -12.89 -1.85
CA ASP A 66 -12.46 -13.88 -2.87
C ASP A 66 -13.72 -13.47 -3.66
N GLY A 67 -14.18 -14.33 -4.58
CA GLY A 67 -15.40 -14.11 -5.36
C GLY A 67 -16.70 -14.12 -4.54
N SER A 68 -16.64 -14.56 -3.28
CA SER A 68 -17.73 -14.49 -2.30
C SER A 68 -17.51 -13.37 -1.28
N TYR A 69 -16.61 -12.43 -1.58
CA TYR A 69 -16.28 -11.25 -0.77
C TYR A 69 -15.75 -11.59 0.63
N ARG A 70 -15.26 -12.83 0.83
CA ARG A 70 -14.60 -13.23 2.08
C ARG A 70 -13.17 -12.77 2.07
N PHE A 71 -12.67 -12.39 3.25
CA PHE A 71 -11.29 -11.96 3.41
C PHE A 71 -10.29 -13.06 3.04
N VAL A 72 -9.31 -12.70 2.22
CA VAL A 72 -8.23 -13.61 1.79
C VAL A 72 -6.88 -13.14 2.36
N CYS A 73 -6.48 -11.89 2.12
CA CYS A 73 -5.22 -11.38 2.67
C CYS A 73 -5.15 -9.86 2.75
N HIS A 74 -4.26 -9.36 3.61
CA HIS A 74 -3.85 -7.96 3.62
C HIS A 74 -2.92 -7.66 2.45
N SER A 75 -2.96 -6.41 1.97
CA SER A 75 -2.06 -5.91 0.95
C SER A 75 -1.77 -4.42 1.12
N ARG A 76 -0.64 -3.98 0.56
CA ARG A 76 -0.26 -2.57 0.46
C ARG A 76 -0.43 -2.10 -0.97
N ILE A 77 -1.10 -0.97 -1.16
CA ILE A 77 -1.18 -0.28 -2.43
C ILE A 77 0.19 0.37 -2.70
N CYS A 78 0.80 -0.01 -3.81
CA CYS A 78 2.11 0.48 -4.22
C CYS A 78 1.98 1.64 -5.23
N ASP A 79 1.13 1.46 -6.23
CA ASP A 79 0.76 2.48 -7.21
C ASP A 79 -0.75 2.40 -7.49
N ARG A 80 -1.36 3.54 -7.85
CA ARG A 80 -2.77 3.64 -8.24
C ARG A 80 -2.91 4.40 -9.56
N SER A 81 -3.78 3.91 -10.44
CA SER A 81 -4.37 4.66 -11.57
C SER A 81 -5.88 4.76 -11.38
N ARG A 82 -6.57 5.43 -12.30
CA ARG A 82 -8.04 5.51 -12.32
C ARG A 82 -8.71 4.13 -12.34
N ASP A 83 -8.09 3.17 -13.03
CA ASP A 83 -8.66 1.87 -13.41
C ASP A 83 -7.86 0.67 -12.87
N GLY A 84 -6.81 0.90 -12.07
CA GLY A 84 -5.93 -0.18 -11.67
C GLY A 84 -5.09 0.11 -10.44
N LEU A 85 -4.65 -0.96 -9.80
CA LEU A 85 -3.80 -0.92 -8.61
C LEU A 85 -2.61 -1.87 -8.79
N ARG A 86 -1.45 -1.47 -8.29
CA ARG A 86 -0.36 -2.40 -7.99
C ARG A 86 -0.40 -2.70 -6.50
N LEU A 87 -0.62 -3.95 -6.14
CA LEU A 87 -0.68 -4.40 -4.75
C LEU A 87 0.53 -5.26 -4.42
N ALA A 88 1.10 -5.06 -3.23
CA ALA A 88 2.02 -6.01 -2.60
C ALA A 88 1.23 -6.77 -1.52
N LEU A 89 1.07 -8.07 -1.70
CA LEU A 89 0.39 -8.96 -0.76
C LEU A 89 1.26 -9.17 0.49
N ALA A 90 0.62 -9.33 1.65
CA ALA A 90 1.32 -9.70 2.88
C ALA A 90 1.96 -11.09 2.81
N HIS A 91 1.35 -12.00 2.02
CA HIS A 91 1.83 -13.35 1.80
C HIS A 91 1.76 -13.72 0.31
N ASP A 92 2.69 -14.54 -0.17
CA ASP A 92 2.70 -15.05 -1.54
C ASP A 92 1.70 -16.21 -1.68
N ILE A 93 0.41 -15.87 -1.78
CA ILE A 93 -0.69 -16.84 -1.88
C ILE A 93 -1.27 -16.90 -3.30
N ALA A 94 -1.79 -18.07 -3.67
CA ALA A 94 -2.55 -18.24 -4.90
C ALA A 94 -3.83 -17.39 -4.84
N LEU A 95 -4.14 -16.69 -5.93
CA LEU A 95 -5.34 -15.86 -6.05
C LEU A 95 -6.12 -16.26 -7.31
N PRO A 96 -7.46 -16.27 -7.27
CA PRO A 96 -8.26 -16.42 -8.46
C PRO A 96 -8.04 -15.22 -9.41
N ARG A 97 -8.29 -15.43 -10.71
CA ARG A 97 -8.17 -14.38 -11.72
C ARG A 97 -9.13 -13.21 -11.46
N ARG A 98 -10.33 -13.50 -10.95
CA ARG A 98 -11.33 -12.52 -10.50
C ARG A 98 -11.40 -12.53 -8.99
N LEU A 99 -11.38 -11.35 -8.39
CA LEU A 99 -11.40 -11.13 -6.96
C LEU A 99 -12.10 -9.81 -6.65
N ALA A 100 -12.29 -9.51 -5.37
CA ALA A 100 -12.67 -8.18 -4.93
C ALA A 100 -11.58 -7.56 -4.06
N VAL A 101 -11.54 -6.23 -4.02
CA VAL A 101 -10.64 -5.49 -3.14
C VAL A 101 -11.43 -4.49 -2.31
N HIS A 102 -11.20 -4.52 -1.00
CA HIS A 102 -11.63 -3.47 -0.10
C HIS A 102 -10.55 -2.41 0.01
N LEU A 103 -10.89 -1.18 -0.36
CA LEU A 103 -10.02 -0.02 -0.27
C LEU A 103 -10.23 0.66 1.07
N ASP A 104 -9.25 0.46 1.93
CA ASP A 104 -9.20 0.92 3.30
C ASP A 104 -9.48 2.43 3.45
N GLU A 105 -8.98 3.24 2.51
CA GLU A 105 -9.14 4.70 2.47
C GLU A 105 -10.56 5.20 2.20
N THR A 106 -11.30 4.53 1.31
CA THR A 106 -12.65 4.95 0.91
C THR A 106 -13.73 4.04 1.48
N SER A 107 -13.32 2.94 2.13
CA SER A 107 -14.19 1.82 2.51
C SER A 107 -14.97 1.21 1.33
N GLU A 108 -14.56 1.50 0.09
CA GLU A 108 -15.17 0.92 -1.11
C GLU A 108 -14.75 -0.54 -1.28
N VAL A 109 -15.66 -1.34 -1.83
CA VAL A 109 -15.32 -2.66 -2.34
C VAL A 109 -15.49 -2.66 -3.86
N ARG A 110 -14.42 -3.03 -4.56
CA ARG A 110 -14.36 -3.03 -6.02
C ARG A 110 -14.08 -4.44 -6.50
N GLU A 111 -14.83 -4.89 -7.49
CA GLU A 111 -14.44 -6.07 -8.25
C GLU A 111 -13.17 -5.78 -9.04
N ALA A 112 -12.33 -6.79 -9.20
CA ALA A 112 -11.08 -6.64 -9.92
C ALA A 112 -10.64 -7.93 -10.60
N GLU A 113 -9.73 -7.77 -11.56
CA GLU A 113 -9.08 -8.87 -12.25
C GLU A 113 -7.57 -8.76 -12.11
N VAL A 114 -6.90 -9.87 -11.80
CA VAL A 114 -5.44 -9.96 -11.83
C VAL A 114 -4.97 -9.96 -13.28
N VAL A 115 -4.20 -8.93 -13.65
CA VAL A 115 -3.65 -8.76 -15.01
C VAL A 115 -2.24 -9.32 -15.11
N TRP A 116 -1.46 -9.27 -14.03
CA TRP A 116 -0.14 -9.87 -13.94
C TRP A 116 0.25 -10.14 -12.49
N ARG A 117 1.21 -11.05 -12.29
CA ARG A 117 1.80 -11.38 -10.99
C ARG A 117 3.31 -11.51 -11.11
N ARG A 118 4.03 -11.05 -10.07
CA ARG A 118 5.47 -11.26 -9.86
C ARG A 118 5.70 -11.50 -8.36
N GLY A 119 5.80 -12.77 -7.96
CA GLY A 119 5.86 -13.18 -6.54
C GLY A 119 4.65 -12.63 -5.76
N PRO A 120 4.85 -11.97 -4.60
CA PRO A 120 3.75 -11.40 -3.82
C PRO A 120 3.21 -10.07 -4.38
N THR A 121 3.72 -9.58 -5.53
CA THR A 121 3.21 -8.35 -6.15
C THR A 121 2.29 -8.67 -7.31
N ILE A 122 1.11 -8.06 -7.31
CA ILE A 122 0.11 -8.22 -8.37
C ILE A 122 -0.28 -6.86 -8.96
N GLY A 123 -0.57 -6.87 -10.25
CA GLY A 123 -1.30 -5.79 -10.89
C GLY A 123 -2.75 -6.21 -11.10
N ILE A 124 -3.67 -5.38 -10.63
CA ILE A 124 -5.10 -5.60 -10.82
C ILE A 124 -5.73 -4.47 -11.63
N ARG A 125 -6.74 -4.82 -12.42
CA ARG A 125 -7.66 -3.86 -13.05
C ARG A 125 -8.94 -3.81 -12.24
N LEU A 126 -9.31 -2.62 -11.78
CA LEU A 126 -10.56 -2.35 -11.08
C LEU A 126 -11.72 -2.37 -12.09
N ARG A 127 -12.84 -2.96 -11.68
CA ARG A 127 -14.10 -3.02 -12.43
C ARG A 127 -15.16 -2.21 -11.67
N SER A 128 -16.40 -2.69 -11.65
CA SER A 128 -17.53 -2.13 -10.92
C SER A 128 -17.28 -2.08 -9.41
N ALA A 129 -18.01 -1.19 -8.75
CA ALA A 129 -18.23 -1.31 -7.31
C ALA A 129 -19.06 -2.57 -7.03
N ALA A 130 -18.73 -3.27 -5.95
CA ALA A 130 -19.54 -4.37 -5.48
C ALA A 130 -20.94 -3.83 -5.10
N PRO A 131 -22.03 -4.53 -5.46
CA PRO A 131 -23.37 -4.13 -5.04
C PRO A 131 -23.44 -4.00 -3.52
N ALA A 132 -24.16 -3.00 -3.02
CA ALA A 132 -24.23 -2.71 -1.59
C ALA A 132 -24.77 -3.90 -0.77
N GLU A 133 -25.56 -4.78 -1.36
CA GLU A 133 -26.15 -5.95 -0.69
C GLU A 133 -25.16 -7.12 -0.52
N THR A 134 -24.04 -7.07 -1.25
CA THR A 134 -23.11 -8.20 -1.39
C THR A 134 -22.30 -8.47 -0.13
N LEU A 135 -22.09 -7.42 0.67
CA LEU A 135 -21.43 -7.51 1.97
C LEU A 135 -22.41 -7.10 3.06
N ARG A 136 -22.62 -7.99 4.03
CA ARG A 136 -23.40 -7.65 5.22
C ARG A 136 -22.73 -6.49 5.94
N LEU A 137 -23.51 -5.74 6.69
CA LEU A 137 -23.01 -4.59 7.44
C LEU A 137 -21.90 -5.01 8.42
N CYS A 138 -22.07 -6.15 9.11
CA CYS A 138 -21.05 -6.73 10.00
C CYS A 138 -19.75 -7.07 9.28
N ASP A 139 -19.80 -7.60 8.06
CA ASP A 139 -18.62 -7.96 7.28
C ASP A 139 -17.84 -6.70 6.86
N ARG A 140 -18.55 -5.61 6.52
CA ARG A 140 -17.94 -4.31 6.26
C ARG A 140 -17.25 -3.72 7.49
N TYR A 141 -17.85 -3.86 8.68
CA TYR A 141 -17.21 -3.44 9.93
C TYR A 141 -15.97 -4.28 10.24
N ALA A 142 -16.03 -5.60 10.08
CA ALA A 142 -14.88 -6.49 10.29
C ALA A 142 -13.71 -6.19 9.35
N LEU A 143 -13.99 -5.75 8.12
CA LEU A 143 -12.97 -5.28 7.19
C LEU A 143 -12.33 -3.95 7.63
N ARG A 144 -12.96 -3.14 8.47
CA ARG A 144 -12.41 -1.85 8.93
C ARG A 144 -11.48 -1.96 10.15
N GLU A 145 -11.66 -2.91 11.05
CA GLU A 145 -11.02 -2.81 12.39
C GLU A 145 -9.56 -3.26 12.49
N ARG A 146 -9.01 -3.96 11.51
CA ARG A 146 -7.59 -4.38 11.55
C ARG A 146 -6.67 -3.34 10.94
N TYR A 147 -6.46 -2.23 11.65
CA TYR A 147 -5.32 -1.33 11.39
C TYR A 147 -4.30 -1.39 12.51
N TYR A 148 -3.06 -1.50 12.07
CA TYR A 148 -1.87 -1.34 12.88
C TYR A 148 -1.71 0.15 13.24
N ALA A 149 -1.44 0.41 14.53
CA ALA A 149 -0.94 1.64 15.14
C ALA A 149 -1.90 2.85 15.25
N ILE A 150 -2.84 2.77 16.19
CA ILE A 150 -3.04 3.87 17.15
C ILE A 150 -2.76 3.25 18.52
N PRO A 151 -1.77 3.73 19.30
CA PRO A 151 -1.64 3.32 20.70
C PRO A 151 -2.88 3.78 21.44
N GLY A 152 -3.58 2.86 22.10
CA GLY A 152 -4.51 3.20 23.17
C GLY A 152 -3.78 3.74 24.39
#